data_AF-A0A8S3H4C5-F1
#
_entry.id   AF-A0A8S3H4C5-F1
#
_cell.length_a   1.000
_cell.length_b   1.000
_cell.length_c   1.000
_cell.angle_alpha   90.00
_cell.angle_beta   90.00
_cell.angle_gamma   90.00
#
_symmetry.space_group_name_H-M   'P 1'
#
loop_
_entity.id
_entity.type
_entity.pdbx_description
1 polymer ?
#
loop_
_entity_poly.entity_id
_entity_poly.type
_entity_poly.pdbx_seq_one_letter_code
_entity_poly.pdbx_strand_id
1 'polypeptide(L)'
;MRYIKRFREYIEANGTKLEKFKKTKEFMWNEFYMKRAVEKAATHDSDLELFAIQKARELDWNNFKASESFFPAFKREHRISSR
;
A
#
# COMPACT_ATOMS: atom_id res chain seq x y z
N MET A 1 -13.90 -19.81 -24.46
CA MET A 1 -12.94 -18.68 -24.40
C MET A 1 -12.83 -18.11 -22.98
N ARG A 2 -12.31 -18.87 -22.02
CA ARG A 2 -12.27 -18.49 -20.58
C ARG A 2 -11.07 -17.59 -20.24
N TYR A 3 -9.99 -17.70 -21.01
CA TYR A 3 -8.73 -16.98 -20.83
C TYR A 3 -8.88 -15.47 -21.07
N ILE A 4 -9.59 -15.09 -22.14
CA ILE A 4 -9.84 -13.68 -22.49
C ILE A 4 -10.67 -12.98 -21.41
N LYS A 5 -11.62 -13.69 -20.79
CA LYS A 5 -12.42 -13.15 -19.68
C LYS A 5 -11.55 -12.83 -18.46
N ARG A 6 -10.69 -13.77 -18.03
CA ARG A 6 -9.77 -13.55 -16.90
C ARG A 6 -8.77 -12.41 -17.15
N PHE A 7 -8.27 -12.28 -18.38
CA PHE A 7 -7.35 -11.21 -18.72
C PHE A 7 -8.04 -9.84 -18.72
N ARG A 8 -9.28 -9.76 -19.23
CA ARG A 8 -10.10 -8.54 -19.12
C ARG A 8 -10.40 -8.19 -17.66
N GLU A 9 -10.80 -9.16 -16.84
CA GLU A 9 -11.02 -8.96 -15.40
C GLU A 9 -9.73 -8.49 -14.70
N TYR A 10 -8.56 -8.98 -15.10
CA TYR A 10 -7.27 -8.52 -14.58
C TYR A 10 -6.96 -7.06 -14.94
N ILE A 11 -7.21 -6.67 -16.20
CA ILE A 11 -7.05 -5.28 -16.67
C ILE A 11 -8.04 -4.36 -15.95
N GLU A 12 -9.31 -4.73 -15.92
CA GLU A 12 -10.39 -3.97 -15.26
C GLU A 12 -10.16 -3.84 -13.75
N ALA A 13 -9.62 -4.88 -13.11
CA ALA A 13 -9.34 -4.87 -11.69
C ALA A 13 -8.00 -4.22 -11.34
N ASN A 14 -7.24 -3.64 -12.28
CA ASN A 14 -5.92 -3.05 -12.01
C ASN A 14 -4.94 -4.03 -11.30
N GLY A 15 -4.99 -5.30 -11.70
CA GLY A 15 -4.16 -6.37 -11.17
C GLY A 15 -4.79 -7.18 -10.03
N THR A 16 -4.03 -8.14 -9.50
CA THR A 16 -4.47 -9.02 -8.42
C THR A 16 -4.37 -8.35 -7.04
N LYS A 17 -5.11 -8.88 -6.06
CA LYS A 17 -5.04 -8.42 -4.66
C LYS A 17 -3.60 -8.42 -4.11
N LEU A 18 -2.81 -9.45 -4.45
CA LEU A 18 -1.42 -9.57 -4.01
C LEU A 18 -0.54 -8.47 -4.63
N GLU A 19 -0.69 -8.20 -5.92
CA GLU A 19 0.07 -7.14 -6.60
C GLU A 19 -0.30 -5.77 -6.06
N LYS A 20 -1.59 -5.52 -5.83
CA LYS A 20 -2.05 -4.28 -5.21
C LYS A 20 -1.45 -4.10 -3.82
N PHE A 21 -1.42 -5.16 -3.00
CA PHE A 21 -0.76 -5.13 -1.70
C PHE A 21 0.73 -4.75 -1.82
N LYS A 22 1.46 -5.35 -2.76
CA LYS A 22 2.87 -5.03 -2.98
C LYS A 22 3.06 -3.57 -3.39
N LYS A 23 2.29 -3.11 -4.38
CA LYS A 23 2.33 -1.71 -4.85
C LYS A 23 1.99 -0.71 -3.73
N THR A 24 1.01 -1.02 -2.88
CA THR A 24 0.67 -0.19 -1.72
C THR A 24 1.82 -0.12 -0.72
N LYS A 25 2.43 -1.26 -0.35
CA LYS A 25 3.58 -1.28 0.57
C LYS A 25 4.79 -0.54 0.01
N GLU A 26 5.13 -0.76 -1.26
CA GLU A 26 6.25 -0.08 -1.93
C GLU A 26 6.04 1.44 -1.91
N PHE A 27 4.84 1.91 -2.24
CA PHE A 27 4.49 3.32 -2.17
C PHE A 27 4.63 3.88 -0.75
N MET A 28 4.05 3.21 0.25
CA MET A 28 4.16 3.62 1.66
C MET A 28 5.61 3.74 2.11
N TRP A 29 6.47 2.79 1.72
CA TRP A 29 7.89 2.82 2.06
C TRP A 29 8.60 4.00 1.41
N ASN A 30 8.33 4.27 0.13
CA ASN A 30 8.93 5.40 -0.57
C ASN A 30 8.52 6.74 0.07
N GLU A 31 7.24 6.93 0.37
CA GLU A 31 6.75 8.15 1.04
C GLU A 31 7.36 8.31 2.44
N PHE A 32 7.40 7.23 3.23
CA PHE A 32 8.05 7.24 4.54
C PHE A 32 9.53 7.62 4.43
N TYR A 33 10.25 7.01 3.49
CA TYR A 33 11.66 7.29 3.27
C TYR A 33 11.88 8.73 2.85
N MET A 34 11.07 9.26 1.93
CA MET A 34 11.16 10.67 1.51
C MET A 34 10.94 11.62 2.68
N LYS A 35 9.86 11.46 3.45
CA LYS A 35 9.58 12.29 4.63
C LYS A 35 10.70 12.23 5.67
N ARG A 36 11.19 11.03 6.00
CA ARG A 36 12.20 10.84 7.07
C ARG A 36 13.61 11.20 6.64
N ALA A 37 14.04 10.70 5.49
CA ALA A 37 15.42 10.82 5.03
C ALA A 37 15.70 12.18 4.38
N VAL A 38 14.77 12.67 3.57
CA VAL A 38 14.94 13.90 2.78
C VAL A 38 14.38 15.10 3.52
N GLU A 39 13.10 15.08 3.89
CA GLU A 39 12.43 16.23 4.50
C GLU A 39 12.73 16.40 5.99
N LYS A 40 13.32 15.38 6.63
CA LYS A 40 13.57 15.30 8.08
C LYS A 40 12.31 15.50 8.93
N ALA A 41 11.14 15.21 8.37
CA ALA A 41 9.86 15.33 9.03
C ALA A 41 9.62 14.15 10.00
N ALA A 42 8.78 14.38 11.00
CA ALA A 42 8.18 13.28 11.75
C ALA A 42 7.16 12.55 10.86
N THR A 43 7.04 11.24 11.05
CA THR A 43 6.01 10.45 10.37
C THR A 43 5.30 9.61 11.41
N HIS A 44 4.00 9.82 11.52
CA HIS A 44 3.12 9.12 12.45
C HIS A 44 2.44 7.95 11.77
N ASP A 45 1.83 7.07 12.56
CA ASP A 45 1.08 5.93 12.05
C ASP A 45 -0.10 6.37 11.16
N SER A 46 -0.75 7.48 11.51
CA SER A 46 -1.81 8.09 10.70
C SER A 46 -1.31 8.56 9.32
N ASP A 47 -0.05 9.01 9.21
CA ASP A 47 0.54 9.34 7.90
C ASP A 47 0.69 8.08 7.04
N LEU A 48 1.19 6.99 7.64
CA LEU A 48 1.34 5.73 6.93
C LEU A 48 -0.02 5.17 6.50
N GLU A 49 -1.05 5.31 7.34
CA GLU A 49 -2.44 4.94 7.02
C GLU A 49 -2.97 5.75 5.84
N LEU A 50 -2.71 7.06 5.85
CA LEU A 50 -3.09 7.92 4.74
C LEU A 50 -2.43 7.49 3.44
N PHE A 51 -1.12 7.20 3.45
CA PHE A 51 -0.41 6.71 2.25
C PHE A 51 -0.98 5.40 1.72
N ALA A 52 -1.32 4.47 2.63
CA ALA A 52 -1.92 3.20 2.27
C ALA A 52 -3.28 3.39 1.59
N ILE A 53 -4.14 4.25 2.15
CA ILE A 53 -5.47 4.56 1.61
C ILE A 53 -5.38 5.31 0.29
N GLN A 54 -4.49 6.31 0.19
CA GLN A 54 -4.27 7.06 -1.05
C GLN A 54 -3.88 6.10 -2.18
N LYS A 55 -2.89 5.24 -1.95
CA LYS A 55 -2.46 4.30 -2.98
C LYS A 55 -3.52 3.25 -3.31
N ALA A 56 -4.28 2.79 -2.31
CA ALA A 56 -5.38 1.87 -2.55
C ALA A 56 -6.47 2.49 -3.43
N ARG A 57 -6.79 3.78 -3.24
CA ARG A 57 -7.74 4.50 -4.10
C ARG A 57 -7.23 4.64 -5.54
N GLU A 58 -5.94 4.95 -5.73
CA GLU A 58 -5.32 4.98 -7.07
C GLU A 58 -5.37 3.62 -7.79
N LEU A 59 -5.40 2.52 -7.04
CA LEU A 59 -5.48 1.16 -7.58
C LEU A 59 -6.94 0.67 -7.72
N ASP A 60 -7.93 1.56 -7.63
CA ASP A 60 -9.36 1.24 -7.59
C ASP A 60 -9.70 0.16 -6.54
N TRP A 61 -8.97 0.15 -5.44
CA TRP A 61 -9.12 -0.85 -4.38
C TRP A 61 -9.98 -0.32 -3.24
N ASN A 62 -11.26 -0.08 -3.55
CA ASN A 62 -12.21 0.59 -2.66
C ASN A 62 -12.46 -0.17 -1.34
N ASN A 63 -12.25 -1.49 -1.32
CA ASN A 63 -12.44 -2.33 -0.14
C ASN A 63 -11.15 -2.54 0.67
N PHE A 64 -10.07 -1.83 0.34
CA PHE A 64 -8.85 -1.90 1.12
C PHE A 64 -9.07 -1.30 2.51
N LYS A 65 -8.64 -2.04 3.52
CA LYS A 65 -8.52 -1.54 4.89
C LYS A 65 -7.10 -1.83 5.34
N ALA A 66 -6.44 -0.84 5.91
CA ALA A 66 -5.18 -1.05 6.57
C ALA A 66 -5.46 -1.76 7.90
N SER A 67 -5.58 -3.09 7.83
CA SER A 67 -5.97 -3.91 8.97
C SER A 67 -4.93 -3.86 10.09
N GLU A 68 -5.37 -4.19 11.30
CA GLU A 68 -4.49 -4.33 12.49
C GLU A 68 -3.34 -5.33 12.28
N SER A 69 -3.43 -6.22 11.29
CA SER A 69 -2.35 -7.12 10.89
C SER A 69 -1.43 -6.56 9.81
N PHE A 70 -1.94 -5.69 8.94
CA PHE A 70 -1.20 -5.13 7.81
C PHE A 70 -0.12 -4.16 8.28
N PHE A 71 -0.49 -3.26 9.20
CA PHE A 71 0.40 -2.22 9.70
C PHE A 71 1.61 -2.76 10.47
N PRO A 72 1.42 -3.64 11.47
CA PRO A 72 2.54 -4.24 12.19
C PRO A 72 3.43 -5.09 11.29
N ALA A 73 2.86 -5.76 10.28
CA ALA A 73 3.64 -6.51 9.30
C ALA A 73 4.54 -5.57 8.48
N PHE A 74 4.01 -4.47 7.96
CA PHE A 74 4.77 -3.46 7.22
C PHE A 74 5.89 -2.86 8.07
N LYS A 75 5.59 -2.41 9.29
CA LYS A 75 6.60 -1.83 10.19
C LYS A 75 7.74 -2.80 10.51
N ARG A 76 7.41 -4.07 10.78
CA ARG A 76 8.39 -5.11 11.06
C ARG A 76 9.27 -5.43 9.85
N GLU A 77 8.67 -5.50 8.67
CA GLU A 77 9.39 -5.73 7.40
C GLU A 77 10.42 -4.64 7.12
N HIS A 78 10.08 -3.37 7.41
CA HIS A 78 10.93 -2.21 7.18
C HIS A 78 11.67 -1.71 8.43
N ARG A 79 11.60 -2.44 9.55
CA ARG A 79 12.23 -2.10 10.85
C ARG A 79 11.89 -0.68 11.36
N ILE A 80 10.65 -0.26 11.14
CA ILE A 80 10.12 1.02 11.64
C ILE A 80 9.68 0.83 13.10
N SER A 81 10.25 1.62 14.01
CA SER A 81 10.02 1.51 15.45
C SER A 81 9.01 2.52 16.03
N SER A 82 8.30 3.28 15.18
CA SER A 82 7.29 4.24 15.65
C SER A 82 6.12 3.51 16.33
N ARG A 83 5.59 4.11 17.40
CA ARG A 83 4.33 3.74 18.06
C ARG A 83 3.22 4.69 17.65
#